data_AF-A0A527YP06-F1
#
_entry.id   AF-A0A527YP06-F1
#
_cell.length_a   1.000
_cell.length_b   1.000
_cell.length_c   1.000
_cell.angle_alpha   90.00
_cell.angle_beta   90.00
_cell.angle_gamma   90.00
#
_symmetry.space_group_name_H-M   'P 1'
#
loop_
_entity.id
_entity.type
_entity.pdbx_description
1 polymer ?
#
loop_
_entity_poly.entity_id
_entity_poly.type
_entity_poly.pdbx_seq_one_letter_code
_entity_poly.pdbx_strand_id
1 'polypeptide(L)' 'IRGIPILVLIFFVYYGLPAIGLHLESFWAAVLALTLFKTAQVIEYLRGAVGSIPKGQSEAAMAIGLTFRQ' A
#
# COMPACT_ATOMS: atom_id res chain seq x y z
N ILE A 1 -1.53 8.88 6.08
CA ILE A 1 -2.24 8.78 4.77
C ILE A 1 -3.72 8.46 4.93
N ARG A 2 -4.16 7.54 5.80
CA ARG A 2 -5.59 7.14 5.85
C ARG A 2 -6.60 8.19 6.30
N GLY A 3 -6.16 9.17 7.09
CA GLY A 3 -6.98 10.33 7.46
C GLY A 3 -6.87 11.51 6.50
N ILE A 4 -6.02 11.41 5.47
CA ILE A 4 -5.83 12.50 4.50
C ILE A 4 -6.86 12.30 3.38
N PRO A 5 -7.72 13.29 3.11
CA PRO A 5 -8.65 13.22 1.98
C PRO A 5 -7.86 13.03 0.68
N ILE A 6 -8.32 12.15 -0.21
CA ILE A 6 -7.61 11.86 -1.47
C ILE A 6 -7.37 13.12 -2.30
N LEU A 7 -8.32 14.06 -2.26
CA LEU A 7 -8.22 15.34 -2.97
C LEU A 7 -7.03 16.18 -2.46
N VAL A 8 -6.76 16.17 -1.15
CA VAL A 8 -5.60 16.85 -0.57
C VAL A 8 -4.30 16.23 -1.07
N LEU A 9 -4.26 14.90 -1.21
CA LEU A 9 -3.09 14.21 -1.74
C LEU A 9 -2.86 14.52 -3.23
N ILE A 10 -3.92 14.59 -4.03
CA ILE A 10 -3.84 15.00 -5.43
C ILE A 10 -3.30 16.43 -5.54
N PHE A 11 -3.81 17.36 -4.74
CA PHE A 11 -3.30 18.73 -4.73
C PHE A 11 -1.86 18.84 -4.24
N PHE A 12 -1.51 18.08 -3.20
CA PHE A 12 -0.14 18.01 -2.72
C PHE A 12 0.82 17.52 -3.81
N VAL A 13 0.42 16.50 -4.56
CA VAL A 13 1.25 15.98 -5.65
C VAL A 13 1.33 16.98 -6.81
N TYR A 14 0.20 17.51 -7.26
CA TYR A 14 0.17 18.38 -8.44
C TYR A 14 0.81 19.76 -8.21
N TYR A 15 0.58 20.37 -7.04
CA TYR A 15 1.10 21.71 -6.73
C TYR A 15 2.35 21.69 -5.84
N GLY A 16 2.57 20.63 -5.06
CA GLY A 16 3.71 20.51 -4.14
C GLY A 16 4.99 20.01 -4.82
N LEU A 17 4.91 19.02 -5.72
CA LEU A 17 6.11 18.54 -6.43
C LEU A 17 6.81 19.63 -7.28
N PRO A 18 6.09 20.58 -7.91
CA PRO A 18 6.74 21.70 -8.59
C PRO A 18 7.67 22.53 -7.69
N ALA A 19 7.42 22.61 -6.38
CA ALA A 19 8.28 23.33 -5.44
C ALA A 19 9.69 22.72 -5.30
N ILE A 20 9.85 21.45 -5.68
CA ILE A 20 11.14 20.74 -5.74
C ILE A 20 11.62 20.51 -7.18
N GLY A 21 11.05 21.22 -8.16
CA GLY A 21 11.43 21.15 -9.58
C GLY A 21 10.83 19.98 -10.35
N LEU A 22 9.89 19.23 -9.76
CA LEU A 22 9.23 18.10 -10.43
C LEU A 22 7.86 18.54 -10.96
N HIS A 23 7.78 18.69 -12.28
CA HIS A 23 6.54 19.07 -12.97
C HIS A 23 5.89 17.82 -13.58
N LEU A 24 4.81 17.34 -12.96
CA LEU A 24 4.02 16.24 -13.48
C LEU A 24 2.83 16.77 -14.26
N GLU A 25 2.55 16.16 -15.42
CA GLU A 25 1.26 16.34 -16.08
C GLU A 25 0.13 15.85 -15.16
N SER A 26 -1.06 16.45 -15.29
CA SER A 26 -2.23 16.15 -14.45
C SER A 26 -2.57 14.66 -14.38
N PHE A 27 -2.41 13.93 -15.49
CA PHE A 27 -2.61 12.48 -15.52
C PHE A 27 -1.64 11.76 -14.58
N TRP A 28 -0.34 12.03 -14.69
CA TRP A 28 0.69 11.38 -13.87
C TRP A 28 0.63 11.78 -12.39
N ALA A 29 0.27 13.04 -12.10
CA ALA A 29 0.02 13.49 -10.74
C ALA A 29 -1.15 12.72 -10.09
N ALA A 30 -2.24 12.52 -10.83
CA ALA A 30 -3.38 11.73 -10.36
C ALA A 30 -2.99 10.26 -10.14
N VAL A 31 -2.26 9.65 -11.08
CA VAL A 31 -1.77 8.26 -10.95
C VAL A 31 -0.90 8.11 -9.69
N LEU A 32 0.05 9.02 -9.46
CA LEU A 32 0.93 8.97 -8.30
C LEU A 32 0.14 9.10 -6.99
N ALA A 33 -0.72 10.12 -6.89
CA ALA A 33 -1.53 10.37 -5.70
C ALA A 33 -2.46 9.19 -5.38
N LEU A 34 -3.16 8.65 -6.38
CA LEU A 34 -4.05 7.51 -6.21
C LEU A 34 -3.28 6.24 -5.80
N THR A 35 -2.12 6.01 -6.41
CA THR A 35 -1.26 4.84 -6.09
C THR A 35 -0.79 4.92 -4.64
N LEU A 36 -0.27 6.07 -4.19
CA LEU A 36 0.18 6.26 -2.82
C LEU A 36 -0.96 6.05 -1.81
N PHE A 37 -2.14 6.58 -2.10
CA PHE A 37 -3.31 6.39 -1.25
C PHE A 37 -3.76 4.93 -1.18
N LYS A 38 -3.84 4.25 -2.33
CA LYS A 38 -4.32 2.87 -2.41
C LYS A 38 -3.32 1.87 -1.83
N THR A 39 -2.03 2.01 -2.09
CA THR A 39 -0.99 1.11 -1.55
C THR A 39 -1.04 1.06 -0.02
N ALA A 40 -1.28 2.20 0.65
CA ALA A 40 -1.41 2.24 2.11
C ALA A 40 -2.63 1.45 2.66
N GLN A 41 -3.71 1.33 1.89
CA GLN A 41 -4.86 0.48 2.23
C GLN A 41 -4.58 -0.99 1.91
N VAL A 42 -4.03 -1.28 0.73
CA VAL A 42 -3.72 -2.64 0.28
C VAL A 42 -2.75 -3.35 1.22
N ILE A 43 -1.69 -2.67 1.69
CA ILE A 43 -0.77 -3.23 2.68
C ILE A 43 -1.50 -3.70 3.94
N GLU A 44 -2.53 -2.96 4.36
CA GLU A 44 -3.26 -3.29 5.56
C GLU A 44 -4.23 -4.45 5.37
N TYR A 45 -4.87 -4.51 4.22
CA TYR A 45 -5.69 -5.65 3.81
C TYR A 45 -4.84 -6.91 3.73
N LEU A 46 -3.65 -6.85 3.13
CA LEU A 46 -2.73 -7.98 3.06
C LEU A 46 -2.27 -8.42 4.45
N ARG A 47 -1.89 -7.48 5.33
CA ARG A 47 -1.52 -7.79 6.72
C ARG A 47 -2.66 -8.46 7.47
N GLY A 48 -3.88 -7.94 7.32
CA GLY A 48 -5.09 -8.52 7.91
C GLY A 48 -5.40 -9.90 7.35
N ALA A 49 -5.29 -10.09 6.04
CA ALA A 49 -5.53 -11.35 5.37
C ALA A 49 -4.54 -12.43 5.83
N VAL A 50 -3.24 -12.14 5.84
CA VAL A 50 -2.22 -13.08 6.34
C VAL A 50 -2.44 -13.38 7.83
N GLY A 51 -2.73 -12.34 8.63
CA GLY A 51 -3.01 -12.50 10.06
C GLY A 51 -4.32 -13.24 10.39
N SER A 52 -5.24 -13.37 9.43
CA SER A 52 -6.50 -14.10 9.60
C SER A 52 -6.36 -15.62 9.47
N ILE A 53 -5.21 -16.09 9.00
CA ILE A 53 -4.93 -17.53 8.84
C ILE A 53 -4.75 -18.15 10.23
N PRO A 54 -5.46 -19.24 10.56
CA PRO A 54 -5.26 -19.95 11.82
C PRO A 54 -3.83 -20.46 11.98
N LYS A 55 -3.25 -20.30 13.17
CA LYS A 55 -1.87 -20.78 13.48
C LYS A 55 -1.66 -22.27 13.21
N GLY A 56 -2.71 -23.08 13.35
CA GLY A 56 -2.67 -24.52 13.05
C GLY A 56 -2.23 -24.83 11.61
N GLN A 57 -2.47 -23.93 10.65
CA GLN A 57 -2.00 -24.09 9.27
C GLN A 57 -0.47 -24.02 9.19
N SER A 58 0.15 -23.04 9.87
CA SER A 58 1.61 -22.96 9.94
C SER A 58 2.22 -24.12 10.74
N GLU A 59 1.55 -24.59 11.79
CA GLU A 59 2.00 -25.72 12.61
C GLU A 59 1.93 -27.04 11.82
N ALA A 60 0.85 -27.27 11.07
CA ALA A 60 0.70 -28.44 10.22
C ALA A 60 1.75 -28.47 9.10
N ALA A 61 2.04 -27.31 8.47
CA ALA A 61 3.10 -27.19 7.47
C ALA A 61 4.47 -27.57 8.06
N MET A 62 4.81 -27.07 9.25
CA MET A 62 6.05 -27.42 9.94
C MET A 62 6.09 -28.92 10.33
N ALA A 63 4.96 -29.51 10.70
CA ALA A 63 4.88 -30.92 11.07
C ALA A 63 5.18 -31.89 9.90
N ILE A 64 4.93 -31.46 8.66
CA ILE A 64 5.26 -32.23 7.45
C ILE A 64 6.61 -31.84 6.84
N GLY A 65 7.43 -31.05 7.55
CA GLY A 65 8.79 -30.69 7.16
C GLY A 65 8.90 -29.47 6.24
N LEU A 66 7.84 -28.69 6.05
CA LEU A 66 7.91 -27.43 5.32
C LEU A 66 8.59 -26.34 6.15
N THR A 67 9.37 -25.49 5.47
CA THR A 67 9.98 -24.29 6.04
C THR A 67 9.20 -23.05 5.63
N PHE A 68 9.39 -21.91 6.33
CA PHE A 68 8.65 -20.66 6.08
C PHE A 68 8.73 -20.12 4.63
N ARG A 69 9.71 -20.56 3.84
CA ARG A 69 9.87 -20.14 2.44
C ARG A 69 9.17 -21.06 1.43
N GLN A 70 8.65 -22.21 1.88
CA GLN A 70 7.98 -23.23 1.06
C GLN A 70 6.47 -23.14 1.26
#